data_AF-A0A7C1KLN0-F1
#
_entry.id   AF-A0A7C1KLN0-F1
#
_cell.length_a   1.000
_cell.length_b   1.000
_cell.length_c   1.000
_cell.angle_alpha   90.00
_cell.angle_beta   90.00
_cell.angle_gamma   90.00
#
_symmetry.space_group_name_H-M   'P 1'
#
loop_
_entity.id
_entity.type
_entity.pdbx_description
1 polymer ?
#
loop_
_entity_poly.entity_id
_entity_poly.type
_entity_poly.pdbx_seq_one_letter_code
_entity_poly.pdbx_strand_id
1 'polypeptide(L)'
;MANGDIVQLEARPDVAKWVLDTVRFLVFTKTCEVTYRKVDDAGEIVPGASEERIIFMDRLDDPETPTDESLTEFTDLVTAINNGSNIKNTIANAAKIKLGI
;
A
#
# COMPACT_ATOMS: atom_id res chain seq x y z
N MET A 1 29.18 12.22 -22.59
CA MET A 1 27.98 11.41 -22.82
C MET A 1 27.44 11.05 -21.45
N ALA A 2 26.41 11.76 -21.00
CA ALA A 2 25.77 11.46 -19.72
C ALA A 2 24.89 10.23 -19.95
N ASN A 3 25.25 9.10 -19.34
CA ASN A 3 24.35 7.95 -19.21
C ASN A 3 23.18 8.43 -18.35
N GLY A 4 22.12 8.86 -19.01
CA GLY A 4 20.82 8.99 -18.37
C GLY A 4 20.38 7.59 -18.04
N ASP A 5 20.50 7.20 -16.77
CA ASP A 5 19.77 6.08 -16.21
C ASP A 5 18.30 6.35 -16.53
N ILE A 6 17.80 5.65 -17.54
CA ILE A 6 16.39 5.59 -17.83
C ILE A 6 15.82 4.90 -16.61
N VAL A 7 15.27 5.69 -15.69
CA VAL A 7 14.44 5.20 -14.60
C VAL A 7 13.28 4.49 -15.29
N GLN A 8 13.43 3.19 -15.47
CA GLN A 8 12.37 2.34 -15.97
C GLN A 8 11.31 2.42 -14.89
N LEU A 9 10.30 3.26 -15.13
CA LEU A 9 9.09 3.34 -14.34
C LEU A 9 8.47 1.95 -14.39
N GLU A 10 8.78 1.10 -13.41
CA GLU A 10 8.11 -0.17 -13.23
C GLU A 10 6.62 0.17 -13.09
N ALA A 11 5.84 -0.19 -14.11
CA ALA A 11 4.46 0.29 -14.26
C ALA A 11 3.53 -0.17 -13.12
N ARG A 12 3.96 -1.16 -12.32
CA ARG A 12 3.41 -1.56 -11.03
C ARG A 12 4.55 -2.17 -10.21
N PRO A 13 4.67 -1.87 -8.91
CA PRO A 13 5.71 -2.47 -8.08
C PRO A 13 5.49 -3.98 -8.00
N ASP A 14 6.50 -4.74 -8.38
CA ASP A 14 6.58 -6.14 -7.99
C ASP A 14 6.86 -6.17 -6.48
N VAL A 15 5.82 -6.43 -5.66
CA VAL A 15 5.97 -6.47 -4.18
C VAL A 15 7.00 -7.51 -3.73
N ALA A 16 7.47 -8.41 -4.61
CA ALA A 16 8.60 -9.29 -4.28
C ALA A 16 9.96 -8.55 -4.24
N LYS A 17 10.10 -7.43 -4.96
CA LYS A 17 11.30 -6.58 -5.01
C LYS A 17 11.20 -5.31 -4.17
N TRP A 18 10.05 -5.10 -3.54
CA TRP A 18 9.75 -3.93 -2.73
C TRP A 18 9.41 -4.38 -1.31
N VAL A 19 10.01 -3.75 -0.31
CA VAL A 19 9.75 -4.10 1.09
C VAL A 19 8.70 -3.17 1.68
N LEU A 20 7.88 -3.73 2.57
CA LEU A 20 7.00 -2.93 3.43
C LEU A 20 7.86 -2.06 4.33
N ASP A 21 7.76 -0.74 4.16
CA ASP A 21 8.52 0.25 4.91
C ASP A 21 7.70 0.80 6.08
N THR A 22 6.59 1.46 5.76
CA THR A 22 5.77 2.16 6.75
C THR A 22 4.29 1.83 6.58
N VAL A 23 3.57 1.70 7.69
CA VAL A 23 2.11 1.62 7.71
C VAL A 23 1.56 2.69 8.65
N ARG A 24 0.65 3.53 8.17
CA ARG A 24 0.05 4.62 8.94
C ARG A 24 -1.47 4.47 8.97
N PHE A 25 -2.01 4.29 10.17
CA PHE A 25 -3.46 4.28 10.42
C PHE A 25 -3.93 5.66 10.87
N LEU A 26 -4.88 6.24 10.13
CA LEU A 26 -5.63 7.44 10.49
C LEU A 26 -7.07 7.03 10.80
N VAL A 27 -7.33 6.74 12.08
CA VAL A 27 -8.60 6.14 12.52
C VAL A 27 -9.79 7.07 12.32
N PHE A 28 -9.61 8.39 12.55
CA PHE A 28 -10.69 9.37 12.39
C PHE A 28 -11.21 9.47 10.96
N THR A 29 -10.32 9.32 9.98
CA THR A 29 -10.66 9.36 8.55
C THR A 29 -10.84 7.96 7.96
N LYS A 30 -10.77 6.91 8.79
CA LYS A 30 -10.80 5.50 8.36
C LYS A 30 -9.87 5.26 7.17
N THR A 31 -8.63 5.69 7.31
CA THR A 31 -7.60 5.60 6.26
C THR A 31 -6.40 4.81 6.77
N CYS A 32 -5.86 3.93 5.94
CA CYS A 32 -4.58 3.27 6.16
C CYS A 32 -3.70 3.51 4.92
N GLU A 33 -2.55 4.15 5.15
CA GLU A 33 -1.52 4.33 4.13
C GLU A 33 -0.43 3.29 4.33
N VAL A 34 -0.19 2.48 3.29
CA VAL A 34 0.85 1.45 3.26
C VAL A 34 1.91 1.91 2.27
N THR A 35 3.13 2.09 2.75
CA THR A 35 4.27 2.53 1.94
C THR A 35 5.22 1.37 1.69
N TYR A 36 5.51 1.16 0.41
CA TYR A 36 6.55 0.24 -0.06
C TYR A 36 7.74 1.02 -0.59
N ARG A 37 8.95 0.50 -0.33
CA ARG A 37 10.18 1.04 -0.91
C ARG A 37 10.94 -0.02 -1.67
N LYS A 38 11.60 0.41 -2.74
CA LYS A 38 12.51 -0.44 -3.50
C LYS A 38 13.74 -0.76 -2.65
N VAL A 39 14.13 -2.03 -2.66
CA VAL A 39 15.37 -2.50 -2.05
C VAL A 39 16.38 -2.93 -3.11
N ASP A 40 17.65 -2.97 -2.73
CA ASP A 40 18.70 -3.59 -3.52
C ASP A 40 18.69 -5.12 -3.39
N ASP A 41 19.62 -5.79 -4.08
CA ASP A 41 19.77 -7.25 -4.04
C ASP A 41 20.16 -7.78 -2.65
N ALA A 42 20.62 -6.91 -1.75
CA ALA A 42 20.91 -7.25 -0.34
C ALA A 42 19.68 -7.06 0.57
N GLY A 43 18.57 -6.52 0.05
CA GLY A 43 17.35 -6.25 0.80
C GLY A 43 17.37 -4.92 1.56
N GLU A 44 18.35 -4.05 1.30
CA GLU A 44 18.47 -2.74 1.92
C GLU A 44 17.70 -1.68 1.13
N ILE A 45 17.07 -0.73 1.84
CA ILE A 45 16.34 0.38 1.20
C ILE A 45 17.34 1.24 0.44
N VAL A 46 17.13 1.39 -0.87
CA VAL A 46 18.02 2.20 -1.71
C VAL A 46 17.87 3.68 -1.32
N PRO A 47 18.96 4.42 -1.03
CA PRO A 47 18.88 5.84 -0.74
C PRO A 47 18.27 6.62 -1.92
N GLY A 48 17.23 7.41 -1.65
CA GLY A 48 16.48 8.12 -2.70
C GLY A 48 15.59 7.22 -3.56
N ALA A 49 15.34 5.97 -3.13
CA ALA A 49 14.41 5.06 -3.78
C ALA A 49 13.04 5.71 -3.99
N SER A 50 12.42 5.37 -5.12
CA SER A 50 11.00 5.57 -5.31
C SER A 50 10.20 4.90 -4.18
N GLU A 51 9.18 5.59 -3.70
CA GLU A 51 8.19 5.05 -2.77
C GLU A 51 6.89 4.80 -3.54
N GLU A 52 6.22 3.69 -3.26
CA GLU A 52 4.83 3.48 -3.67
C GLU A 52 3.93 3.56 -2.44
N ARG A 53 2.84 4.32 -2.54
CA ARG A 53 1.85 4.47 -1.47
C ARG A 53 0.52 3.87 -1.89
N ILE A 54 0.05 2.94 -1.09
CA ILE A 54 -1.23 2.25 -1.27
C ILE A 54 -2.16 2.74 -0.18
N ILE A 55 -3.30 3.30 -0.59
CA ILE A 55 -4.28 3.88 0.33
C ILE A 55 -5.48 2.94 0.44
N PHE A 56 -5.72 2.40 1.64
CA PHE A 56 -6.98 1.76 2.02
C PHE A 56 -7.82 2.81 2.72
N MET A 57 -9.02 3.08 2.21
CA MET A 57 -9.86 4.12 2.78
C MET A 57 -11.32 3.71 2.65
N ASP A 58 -12.05 3.82 3.74
CA ASP A 58 -13.51 3.79 3.62
C ASP A 58 -13.95 5.12 3.00
N ARG A 59 -14.78 5.11 1.94
CA ARG A 59 -15.24 6.38 1.35
C ARG A 59 -15.97 7.22 2.40
N LEU A 60 -15.74 8.53 2.38
CA LEU A 60 -16.65 9.50 2.98
C LEU A 60 -17.94 9.50 2.18
N ASP A 61 -19.08 9.39 2.86
CA ASP A 61 -20.39 9.66 2.28
C ASP A 61 -20.31 10.97 1.47
N ASP A 62 -20.57 10.90 0.17
CA ASP A 62 -20.85 12.10 -0.61
C ASP A 62 -22.25 12.57 -0.16
N PRO A 63 -22.38 13.74 0.49
CA PRO A 63 -23.68 14.21 0.99
C PRO A 63 -24.69 14.45 -0.16
N GLU A 64 -24.23 14.57 -1.41
CA GLU A 64 -25.10 14.77 -2.58
C GLU A 64 -25.48 13.46 -3.29
N THR A 65 -24.74 12.37 -3.06
CA THR A 65 -25.08 11.05 -3.59
C THR A 65 -25.09 10.00 -2.48
N PRO A 66 -26.26 9.73 -1.85
CA PRO A 66 -26.35 8.66 -0.89
C PRO A 66 -26.32 7.34 -1.67
N THR A 67 -25.14 6.70 -1.70
CA THR A 67 -24.91 5.26 -1.58
C THR A 67 -23.59 4.91 -2.27
N ASP A 68 -22.58 4.55 -1.48
CA ASP A 68 -21.84 3.33 -1.76
C ASP A 68 -21.21 2.81 -0.45
N GLU A 69 -22.03 2.17 0.40
CA GLU A 69 -21.57 1.43 1.59
C GLU A 69 -20.61 0.27 1.23
N SER A 70 -20.31 0.06 -0.05
CA SER A 70 -19.51 -1.05 -0.57
C SER A 70 -17.99 -0.85 -0.49
N LEU A 71 -17.51 0.36 -0.18
CA LEU A 71 -16.08 0.65 -0.09
C LEU A 71 -15.63 0.66 1.37
N THR A 72 -15.51 -0.55 1.92
CA THR A 72 -15.10 -0.86 3.30
C THR A 72 -13.62 -1.24 3.41
N GLU A 73 -12.78 -0.78 2.47
CA GLU A 73 -11.40 -1.28 2.35
C GLU A 73 -10.56 -1.12 3.62
N PHE A 74 -10.74 -0.02 4.36
CA PHE A 74 -10.04 0.17 5.63
C PHE A 74 -10.62 -0.75 6.70
N THR A 75 -11.94 -0.82 6.80
CA THR A 75 -12.63 -1.70 7.75
C THR A 75 -12.27 -3.18 7.53
N ASP A 76 -12.19 -3.61 6.27
CA ASP A 76 -11.81 -4.96 5.87
C ASP A 76 -10.35 -5.25 6.20
N LEU A 77 -9.45 -4.29 5.96
CA LEU A 77 -8.05 -4.41 6.35
C LEU A 77 -7.90 -4.56 7.86
N VAL A 78 -8.58 -3.73 8.66
CA VAL A 78 -8.53 -3.81 10.13
C VAL A 78 -9.10 -5.13 10.62
N THR A 79 -10.19 -5.59 10.04
CA THR A 79 -10.80 -6.90 10.36
C THR A 79 -9.84 -8.05 10.06
N ALA A 80 -9.19 -8.02 8.89
CA ALA A 80 -8.19 -9.01 8.51
C ALA A 80 -6.98 -9.00 9.46
N ILE A 81 -6.52 -7.81 9.88
CA ILE A 81 -5.42 -7.67 10.84
C ILE A 81 -5.78 -8.28 12.19
N ASN A 82 -6.98 -7.99 12.70
CA ASN A 82 -7.45 -8.49 13.99
C ASN A 82 -7.67 -10.01 14.00
N ASN A 83 -8.06 -10.58 12.86
CA ASN A 83 -8.26 -12.03 12.70
C ASN A 83 -6.97 -12.78 12.33
N GLY A 84 -5.95 -12.07 11.85
CA GLY A 84 -4.69 -12.63 11.38
C GLY A 84 -3.70 -12.91 12.50
N SER A 85 -2.86 -13.93 12.31
CA SER A 85 -1.77 -14.26 13.24
C SER A 85 -0.48 -13.47 12.99
N ASN A 86 -0.34 -12.84 11.82
CA ASN A 86 0.83 -12.07 11.43
C ASN A 86 0.42 -10.79 10.68
N ILE A 87 0.50 -9.66 11.39
CA ILE A 87 0.10 -8.33 10.91
C ILE A 87 0.83 -7.96 9.61
N LYS A 88 2.14 -8.19 9.54
CA LYS A 88 2.98 -7.85 8.37
C LYS A 88 2.52 -8.60 7.13
N ASN A 89 2.31 -9.92 7.24
CA ASN A 89 1.87 -10.74 6.11
C ASN A 89 0.44 -10.39 5.69
N THR A 90 -0.45 -10.11 6.66
CA THR A 90 -1.83 -9.69 6.36
C THR A 90 -1.87 -8.40 5.54
N ILE A 91 -1.13 -7.37 5.97
CA ILE A 91 -1.05 -6.09 5.25
C ILE A 91 -0.45 -6.28 3.87
N ALA A 92 0.60 -7.09 3.75
CA ALA A 92 1.24 -7.36 2.48
C ALA A 92 0.31 -8.08 1.49
N ASN A 93 -0.50 -9.02 1.96
CA ASN A 93 -1.49 -9.70 1.12
C ASN A 93 -2.61 -8.76 0.69
N ALA A 94 -3.12 -7.91 1.59
CA ALA A 94 -4.12 -6.91 1.25
C ALA A 94 -3.61 -5.92 0.19
N ALA A 95 -2.35 -5.48 0.32
CA ALA A 95 -1.69 -4.61 -0.66
C ALA A 95 -1.59 -5.26 -2.04
N LYS A 96 -1.18 -6.54 -2.10
CA LYS A 96 -1.13 -7.31 -3.35
C LYS A 96 -2.49 -7.44 -4.03
N ILE A 97 -3.52 -7.80 -3.25
CA ILE A 97 -4.90 -7.89 -3.75
C ILE A 97 -5.35 -6.55 -4.35
N LYS A 98 -5.11 -5.44 -3.65
CA LYS A 98 -5.49 -4.10 -4.12
C LYS A 98 -4.74 -3.66 -5.38
N LEU A 99 -3.48 -4.08 -5.53
CA LEU A 99 -2.68 -3.83 -6.73
C LEU A 99 -2.97 -4.81 -7.88
N GLY A 100 -3.73 -5.88 -7.62
CA GLY A 100 -4.09 -6.91 -8.60
C GLY A 100 -2.92 -7.79 -9.02
N ILE A 101 -2.02 -8.11 -8.08
CA ILE A 101 -0.79 -8.89 -8.29
C ILE A 101 -0.63 -10.03 -7.28
#